data_AF-A0AAD7JK29-F1
#
_entry.id   AF-A0AAD7JK29-F1
#
_cell.length_a   1.000
_cell.length_b   1.000
_cell.length_c   1.000
_cell.angle_alpha   90.00
_cell.angle_beta   90.00
_cell.angle_gamma   90.00
#
_symmetry.space_group_name_H-M   'P 1'
#
loop_
_entity.id
_entity.type
_entity.pdbx_description
1 polymer ?
#
loop_
_entity_poly.entity_id
_entity_poly.type
_entity_poly.pdbx_seq_one_letter_code
_entity_poly.pdbx_strand_id
1 'polypeptide(L)'
;RVQEILGKIKIGTDLTEEQRAKLTSLIREYADVFALSMSEVFYVDWWKHHLNIDPEIKLPTRMSQRPLTEKQKEWFYDILDEMEESRV
;
A
#
# COMPACT_ATOMS: atom_id res chain seq x y z
N ARG A 1 17.83 0.19 3.70
CA ARG A 1 16.75 0.34 2.70
C ARG A 1 16.67 -0.83 1.72
N VAL A 2 17.50 -0.90 0.65
CA VAL A 2 17.39 -1.95 -0.39
C VAL A 2 17.43 -3.39 0.16
N GLN A 3 18.31 -3.67 1.13
CA GLN A 3 18.38 -4.99 1.76
C GLN A 3 17.13 -5.33 2.58
N GLU A 4 16.49 -4.33 3.18
CA GLU A 4 15.25 -4.51 3.94
C GLU A 4 14.07 -4.81 3.01
N ILE A 5 14.00 -4.12 1.86
CA ILE A 5 13.04 -4.42 0.79
C ILE A 5 13.22 -5.87 0.32
N LEU A 6 14.45 -6.27 0.01
CA LEU A 6 14.75 -7.65 -0.39
C LEU A 6 14.38 -8.68 0.71
N GLY A 7 14.57 -8.33 1.98
CA GLY A 7 14.20 -9.19 3.11
C GLY A 7 12.69 -9.34 3.31
N LYS A 8 11.89 -8.31 2.95
CA LYS A 8 10.42 -8.35 3.01
C LYS A 8 9.78 -9.01 1.79
N ILE A 9 10.48 -9.10 0.66
CA ILE A 9 9.98 -9.73 -0.56
C ILE A 9 10.17 -11.25 -0.48
N LYS A 10 9.06 -11.99 -0.55
CA LYS A 10 9.08 -13.44 -0.67
C LYS A 10 9.26 -13.85 -2.14
N ILE A 11 10.45 -14.37 -2.48
CA ILE A 11 10.75 -14.92 -3.80
C ILE A 11 10.48 -16.43 -3.79
N GLY A 12 9.60 -16.90 -4.69
CA GLY A 12 9.25 -18.31 -4.85
C GLY A 12 10.45 -19.21 -5.19
N THR A 13 10.31 -20.52 -4.96
CA THR A 13 11.36 -21.53 -5.24
C THR A 13 11.33 -22.04 -6.68
N ASP A 14 10.41 -21.53 -7.50
CA ASP A 14 10.15 -21.89 -8.89
C ASP A 14 11.06 -21.16 -9.90
N LEU A 15 12.01 -20.36 -9.42
CA LEU A 15 12.96 -19.62 -10.24
C LEU A 15 14.32 -20.31 -10.30
N THR A 16 14.92 -20.35 -11.50
CA THR A 16 16.33 -20.71 -11.66
C THR A 16 17.24 -19.67 -11.00
N GLU A 17 18.51 -20.01 -10.81
CA GLU A 17 19.49 -19.09 -10.23
C GLU A 17 19.63 -17.80 -11.06
N GLU A 18 19.63 -17.90 -12.39
CA GLU A 18 19.72 -16.75 -13.29
C GLU A 18 18.48 -15.86 -13.19
N GLN A 19 17.29 -16.46 -13.13
CA GLN A 19 16.03 -15.72 -12.97
C GLN A 19 15.97 -15.01 -11.63
N ARG A 20 16.38 -15.69 -10.55
CA ARG A 20 16.48 -15.12 -9.21
C ARG A 20 17.47 -13.96 -9.18
N ALA A 21 18.63 -14.09 -9.82
CA ALA A 21 19.61 -13.02 -9.92
C ALA A 21 19.05 -11.81 -10.69
N LYS A 22 18.39 -12.04 -11.83
CA LYS A 22 17.75 -10.99 -12.63
C LYS A 22 16.67 -10.25 -11.84
N LEU A 23 15.78 -10.99 -11.16
CA LEU A 23 14.74 -10.40 -10.31
C LEU A 23 15.34 -9.59 -9.17
N THR A 24 16.36 -10.12 -8.49
CA THR A 24 17.04 -9.41 -7.40
C THR A 24 17.69 -8.13 -7.90
N SER A 25 18.30 -8.14 -9.10
CA SER A 25 18.85 -6.93 -9.72
C SER A 25 17.76 -5.91 -10.02
N LEU A 26 16.62 -6.34 -10.55
CA LEU A 26 15.49 -5.47 -10.86
C LEU A 26 14.93 -4.79 -9.61
N ILE A 27 14.76 -5.55 -8.52
CA ILE A 27 14.29 -4.99 -7.24
C ILE A 27 15.29 -3.95 -6.71
N ARG A 28 16.60 -4.17 -6.89
CA ARG A 28 17.63 -3.20 -6.49
C ARG A 28 17.59 -1.94 -7.33
N GLU A 29 17.39 -2.08 -8.64
CA GLU A 29 17.28 -0.98 -9.60
C GLU A 29 16.09 -0.08 -9.27
N TYR A 30 14.92 -0.66 -9.00
CA TYR A 30 13.67 0.04 -8.71
C TYR A 30 13.32 0.04 -7.21
N ALA A 31 14.34 0.13 -6.34
CA ALA A 31 14.12 0.06 -4.90
C ALA A 31 13.31 1.27 -4.38
N ASP A 32 13.39 2.41 -5.05
CA ASP A 32 12.66 3.64 -4.78
C ASP A 32 11.13 3.53 -4.97
N VAL A 33 10.68 2.59 -5.81
CA VAL A 33 9.24 2.34 -6.05
C VAL A 33 8.53 1.73 -4.82
N PHE A 34 9.27 1.02 -3.97
CA PHE A 34 8.70 0.39 -2.78
C PHE A 34 8.65 1.40 -1.63
N ALA A 35 7.55 1.45 -0.89
CA ALA A 35 7.48 2.15 0.38
C ALA A 35 7.72 1.17 1.54
N LEU A 36 8.65 1.47 2.43
CA LEU A 36 8.90 0.68 3.65
C LEU A 36 8.04 1.11 4.84
N SER A 37 7.45 2.30 4.77
CA SER A 37 6.53 2.85 5.78
C SER A 37 5.48 3.74 5.12
N MET A 38 4.40 4.05 5.84
CA MET A 38 3.35 4.94 5.34
C MET A 38 3.88 6.36 5.05
N SER A 39 4.89 6.82 5.80
CA SER A 39 5.53 8.13 5.61
C SER A 39 6.31 8.28 4.30
N GLU A 40 6.68 7.18 3.64
CA GLU A 40 7.31 7.21 2.32
C GLU A 40 6.28 7.33 1.17
N VAL A 41 4.97 7.29 1.48
CA VAL A 41 3.89 7.39 0.51
C VAL A 41 3.44 8.84 0.36
N PHE A 42 3.88 9.48 -0.72
CA PHE A 42 3.49 10.86 -1.03
C PHE A 42 2.22 10.91 -1.87
N TYR A 43 1.33 11.83 -1.54
CA TYR A 43 0.18 12.12 -2.38
C TYR A 43 0.60 12.92 -3.61
N VAL A 44 -0.06 12.66 -4.74
CA VAL A 44 0.12 13.45 -5.95
C VAL A 44 -0.72 14.72 -5.81
N ASP A 45 -0.05 15.84 -5.55
CA ASP A 45 -0.70 17.14 -5.24
C ASP A 45 -1.21 17.88 -6.50
N TRP A 46 -0.64 17.56 -7.66
CA TRP A 46 -0.96 18.20 -8.94
C TRP A 46 -2.08 17.50 -9.73
N TRP A 47 -2.41 16.25 -9.38
CA TRP A 47 -3.45 15.48 -10.07
C TRP A 47 -4.63 15.22 -9.15
N LYS A 48 -5.84 15.52 -9.66
CA LYS A 48 -7.09 15.13 -9.00
C LYS A 48 -7.73 14.02 -9.80
N HIS A 49 -7.86 12.85 -9.17
CA HIS A 49 -8.61 11.76 -9.77
C HIS A 49 -10.09 12.16 -9.90
N HIS A 50 -10.62 12.16 -11.12
CA HIS A 50 -12.01 12.46 -11.39
C HIS A 50 -12.81 11.16 -11.42
N LEU A 51 -13.76 11.01 -10.49
CA LEU A 51 -14.73 9.93 -10.55
C LEU A 51 -15.80 10.32 -11.57
N ASN A 52 -15.88 9.59 -12.69
CA ASN A 52 -16.91 9.80 -13.72
C ASN A 52 -18.27 9.27 -13.24
N ILE A 53 -18.85 9.93 -12.25
CA ILE A 53 -20.15 9.59 -11.68
C ILE A 53 -21.23 10.35 -12.43
N ASP A 54 -22.27 9.63 -12.84
CA ASP A 54 -23.47 10.24 -13.41
C ASP A 54 -24.20 11.09 -12.35
N PRO A 55 -24.37 12.41 -12.56
CA PRO A 55 -25.01 13.30 -11.59
C PRO A 55 -26.50 12.99 -11.38
N GLU A 56 -27.15 12.26 -12.29
CA GLU A 56 -28.56 11.88 -12.19
C GLU A 56 -28.77 10.64 -11.29
N ILE A 57 -27.71 9.87 -11.03
CA ILE A 57 -27.79 8.67 -10.20
C ILE A 57 -27.70 9.02 -8.72
N LYS A 58 -28.77 8.71 -7.98
CA LYS A 58 -28.77 8.82 -6.52
C LYS A 58 -27.95 7.69 -5.89
N LEU A 59 -26.69 7.98 -5.56
CA LEU A 59 -25.82 7.04 -4.86
C LEU A 59 -26.17 6.91 -3.37
N PRO A 60 -25.90 5.75 -2.74
CA PRO A 60 -26.05 5.59 -1.31
C PRO A 60 -25.04 6.48 -0.56
N THR A 61 -25.55 7.37 0.30
CA THR A 61 -24.72 8.28 1.11
C THR A 61 -24.45 7.77 2.52
N ARG A 62 -25.10 6.66 2.90
CA ARG A 62 -24.95 6.02 4.22
C ARG A 62 -24.98 4.51 4.06
N MET A 63 -24.05 3.84 4.72
CA MET A 63 -24.08 2.40 4.96
C MET A 63 -23.88 2.13 6.46
N SER A 64 -24.52 1.08 6.96
CA SER A 64 -24.19 0.57 8.29
C SER A 64 -22.78 -0.03 8.27
N GLN A 65 -21.95 0.38 9.22
CA GLN A 65 -20.65 -0.26 9.41
C GLN A 65 -20.86 -1.69 9.90
N ARG A 66 -20.06 -2.63 9.37
CA ARG A 66 -20.05 -4.00 9.90
C ARG A 66 -19.43 -3.98 11.30
N PRO A 67 -20.01 -4.69 12.28
CA PRO A 67 -19.42 -4.77 13.61
C PRO A 67 -18.05 -5.46 13.53
N LEU A 68 -17.07 -4.86 14.18
CA LEU A 68 -15.71 -5.38 14.30
C LEU A 68 -15.54 -6.09 15.65
N THR A 69 -14.78 -7.18 15.66
CA THR A 69 -14.29 -7.78 16.91
C THR A 69 -13.26 -6.88 17.58
N GLU A 70 -13.05 -7.02 18.89
CA GLU A 70 -12.08 -6.18 19.61
C GLU A 70 -10.65 -6.27 19.04
N LYS A 71 -10.19 -7.47 18.67
CA LYS A 71 -8.89 -7.66 18.02
C LYS A 71 -8.78 -6.96 16.66
N GLN A 72 -9.88 -6.90 15.91
CA GLN A 72 -9.89 -6.18 14.64
C GLN A 72 -9.84 -4.67 14.88
N LYS A 73 -10.57 -4.16 15.88
CA LYS A 73 -10.57 -2.73 16.20
C LYS A 73 -9.18 -2.24 16.57
N GLU A 74 -8.49 -2.95 17.46
CA GLU A 74 -7.12 -2.63 17.87
C GLU A 74 -6.21 -2.51 16.64
N TRP A 75 -6.18 -3.54 15.80
CA TRP A 75 -5.38 -3.52 14.57
C TRP A 75 -5.77 -2.38 13.61
N PHE A 76 -7.07 -2.16 13.38
CA PHE A 76 -7.51 -1.09 12.47
C PHE A 76 -7.18 0.30 13.01
N TYR A 77 -7.31 0.52 14.32
CA TYR A 77 -6.98 1.81 14.91
C TYR A 77 -5.48 2.10 14.85
N ASP A 78 -4.63 1.11 15.12
CA ASP A 78 -3.18 1.28 14.99
C ASP A 78 -2.77 1.71 13.57
N ILE A 79 -3.39 1.11 12.54
CA ILE A 79 -3.14 1.49 11.13
C ILE A 79 -3.68 2.89 10.81
N LEU A 80 -4.83 3.27 11.36
CA LEU A 80 -5.41 4.60 11.16
C LEU A 80 -4.54 5.68 11.81
N ASP A 81 -4.01 5.41 13.00
CA ASP A 81 -3.09 6.30 13.71
C ASP A 81 -1.78 6.45 12.90
N GLU A 82 -1.21 5.36 12.36
CA GLU A 82 -0.03 5.42 11.48
C GLU A 82 -0.31 6.25 10.19
N MET A 83 -1.51 6.10 9.61
CA MET A 83 -1.94 6.90 8.46
C MET A 83 -2.10 8.39 8.79
N GLU A 84 -2.60 8.71 9.99
CA GLU A 84 -2.75 10.11 10.43
C GLU A 84 -1.39 10.75 10.71
N GLU A 85 -0.49 10.03 11.39
CA GLU A 85 0.87 10.49 11.69
C GLU A 85 1.74 10.69 10.43
N SER A 86 1.52 9.87 9.40
CA SER A 86 2.26 9.94 8.13
C SER A 86 1.78 11.05 7.19
N ARG A 87 0.75 11.81 7.56
CA ARG A 87 0.27 12.96 6.80
C ARG A 87 1.25 14.13 6.89
N VAL A 88 2.22 14.14 5.97
CA VAL A 88 3.14 15.26 5.72
C VAL A 88 2.56 16.19 4.65
#